data_AF-A0A6J6IBB6-F1
#
_entry.id   AF-A0A6J6IBB6-F1
#
_cell.length_a   1.000
_cell.length_b   1.000
_cell.length_c   1.000
_cell.angle_alpha   90.00
_cell.angle_beta   90.00
_cell.angle_gamma   90.00
#
_symmetry.space_group_name_H-M   'P 1'
#
loop_
_entity.id
_entity.type
_entity.pdbx_description
1 polymer ?
#
loop_
_entity_poly.entity_id
_entity_poly.type
_entity_poly.pdbx_seq_one_letter_code
_entity_poly.pdbx_strand_id
1 'polypeptide(L)'
;MWQAFAGVYNIQLTIDDVVEESGGPRESLNGEFIASIIKEDVQAAYAAREAELGAEILRELERRVVLSVLDQKWREHLYEMDYLQEGIGLRALAQRDPVVEYQREGYDLFVAMMDAIKEESASLVFNVDVEVEATPDEGPEIITPGLVEPRRPAALQYTAPDIDATGGLTQSVATTGPIIDPEFGEVSKNALCPCGSGRKYKRCHGDPKQRA
;
A
#
# COMPACT_ATOMS: atom_id res chain seq x y z
N MET A 1 -12.91 -5.10 23.79
CA MET A 1 -11.81 -6.00 23.39
C MET A 1 -12.29 -7.04 22.40
N TRP A 2 -13.13 -8.01 22.77
CA TRP A 2 -13.65 -9.04 21.83
C TRP A 2 -14.34 -8.47 20.58
N GLN A 3 -15.16 -7.43 20.76
CA GLN A 3 -15.80 -6.71 19.64
C GLN A 3 -14.79 -6.03 18.70
N ALA A 4 -13.62 -5.61 19.21
CA ALA A 4 -12.58 -5.02 18.37
C ALA A 4 -11.90 -6.11 17.52
N PHE A 5 -11.64 -7.28 18.10
CA PHE A 5 -11.12 -8.43 17.34
C PHE A 5 -12.08 -8.91 16.26
N ALA A 6 -13.38 -8.97 16.56
CA ALA A 6 -14.41 -9.31 15.58
C ALA A 6 -14.49 -8.35 14.38
N GLY A 7 -14.01 -7.11 14.53
CA GLY A 7 -13.88 -6.15 13.42
C GLY A 7 -12.63 -6.36 12.56
N VAL A 8 -11.63 -7.10 13.05
CA VAL A 8 -10.39 -7.39 12.32
C VAL A 8 -10.46 -8.75 11.65
N TYR A 9 -10.94 -9.78 12.34
CA TYR A 9 -11.07 -11.12 11.77
C TYR A 9 -12.25 -11.85 12.41
N ASN A 10 -12.73 -12.91 11.74
CA ASN A 10 -13.85 -13.71 12.24
C ASN A 10 -13.42 -14.60 13.43
N ILE A 11 -13.30 -14.00 14.61
CA ILE A 11 -12.91 -14.67 15.85
C ILE A 11 -13.86 -15.83 16.17
N GLN A 12 -13.31 -17.05 16.24
CA GLN A 12 -14.07 -18.25 16.62
C GLN A 12 -14.00 -18.52 18.13
N LEU A 13 -12.95 -18.00 18.77
CA LEU A 13 -12.71 -18.12 20.19
C LEU A 13 -13.74 -17.33 21.00
N THR A 14 -14.37 -17.97 21.99
CA THR A 14 -15.25 -17.30 22.95
C THR A 14 -14.52 -17.00 24.27
N ILE A 15 -15.09 -16.10 25.08
CA ILE A 15 -14.53 -15.78 26.40
C ILE A 15 -14.51 -17.03 27.30
N ASP A 16 -15.51 -17.91 27.17
CA ASP A 16 -15.62 -19.12 27.97
C ASP A 16 -14.51 -20.13 27.60
N ASP A 17 -14.17 -20.23 26.30
CA ASP A 17 -13.07 -21.08 25.83
C ASP A 17 -11.73 -20.64 26.44
N VAL A 18 -11.46 -19.33 26.49
CA VAL A 18 -10.25 -18.77 27.10
C VAL A 18 -10.17 -19.06 28.60
N VAL A 19 -11.31 -19.01 29.30
CA VAL A 19 -11.37 -19.30 30.73
C VAL A 19 -11.14 -20.79 30.97
N GLU A 20 -11.71 -21.67 30.15
CA GLU A 20 -11.51 -23.12 30.22
C GLU A 20 -10.04 -23.50 29.95
N GLU A 21 -9.45 -22.92 28.92
CA GLU A 21 -8.06 -23.17 28.52
C GLU A 21 -7.04 -22.64 29.54
N SER A 22 -7.41 -21.65 30.35
CA SER A 22 -6.60 -21.12 31.46
C SER A 22 -6.51 -22.06 32.67
N GLY A 23 -7.33 -23.12 32.72
CA GLY A 23 -7.24 -24.20 33.73
C GLY A 23 -7.44 -23.80 35.19
N GLY A 24 -8.02 -22.62 35.50
CA GLY A 24 -8.09 -22.14 36.88
C GLY A 24 -8.81 -20.80 37.10
N PRO A 25 -8.79 -20.25 38.33
CA PRO A 25 -9.44 -18.98 38.65
C PRO A 25 -8.89 -17.86 37.76
N ARG A 26 -9.71 -16.83 37.51
CA ARG A 26 -9.44 -15.65 36.65
C ARG A 26 -8.07 -14.95 36.85
N GLU A 27 -7.32 -15.32 37.89
CA GLU A 27 -5.98 -14.84 38.23
C GLU A 27 -4.88 -15.40 37.29
N SER A 28 -5.12 -16.52 36.58
CA SER A 28 -4.20 -17.03 35.54
C SER A 28 -4.34 -16.30 34.19
N LEU A 29 -5.40 -15.51 34.01
CA LEU A 29 -5.65 -14.71 32.82
C LEU A 29 -4.79 -13.44 32.84
N ASN A 30 -3.50 -13.59 32.51
CA ASN A 30 -2.63 -12.46 32.28
C ASN A 30 -2.67 -12.01 30.80
N GLY A 31 -2.23 -10.79 30.52
CA GLY A 31 -2.29 -10.22 29.17
C GLY A 31 -1.42 -10.98 28.15
N GLU A 32 -0.34 -11.63 28.60
CA GLU A 32 0.56 -12.41 27.74
C GLU A 32 -0.12 -13.70 27.28
N PHE A 33 -0.83 -14.38 28.17
CA PHE A 33 -1.63 -15.56 27.87
C PHE A 33 -2.78 -15.26 26.91
N ILE A 34 -3.50 -14.16 27.14
CA ILE A 34 -4.57 -13.73 26.22
C ILE A 34 -3.99 -13.40 24.84
N ALA A 35 -2.84 -12.72 24.80
CA ALA A 35 -2.18 -12.40 23.53
C ALA A 35 -1.70 -13.66 22.79
N SER A 36 -1.20 -14.68 23.50
CA SER A 36 -0.78 -15.94 22.87
C SER A 36 -1.96 -16.71 22.29
N ILE A 37 -3.05 -16.89 23.05
CA ILE A 37 -4.23 -17.61 22.57
C ILE A 37 -4.83 -16.91 21.35
N ILE A 38 -5.01 -15.58 21.40
CA ILE A 38 -5.56 -14.84 20.27
C ILE A 38 -4.65 -14.95 19.04
N LYS A 39 -3.33 -14.95 19.24
CA LYS A 39 -2.38 -15.13 18.13
C LYS A 39 -2.51 -16.50 17.49
N GLU A 40 -2.73 -17.56 18.27
CA GLU A 40 -2.97 -18.91 17.77
C GLU A 40 -4.29 -18.98 16.98
N ASP A 41 -5.36 -18.38 17.50
CA ASP A 41 -6.67 -18.30 16.82
C ASP A 41 -6.58 -17.52 15.49
N VAL A 42 -5.90 -16.38 15.47
CA VAL A 42 -5.65 -15.60 14.24
C VAL A 42 -4.86 -16.42 13.21
N GLN A 43 -3.84 -17.17 13.65
CA GLN A 43 -3.07 -18.03 12.75
C GLN A 43 -3.91 -19.16 12.16
N ALA A 44 -4.81 -19.74 12.96
CA ALA A 44 -5.75 -20.76 12.50
C ALA A 44 -6.74 -20.18 11.48
N ALA A 45 -7.32 -19.01 11.75
CA ALA A 45 -8.21 -18.31 10.83
C ALA A 45 -7.52 -17.98 9.51
N TYR A 46 -6.27 -17.54 9.56
CA TYR A 46 -5.47 -17.23 8.38
C TYR A 46 -5.13 -18.48 7.56
N ALA A 47 -4.78 -19.59 8.21
CA ALA A 47 -4.55 -20.87 7.53
C ALA A 47 -5.83 -21.39 6.85
N ALA A 48 -6.99 -21.21 7.48
CA ALA A 48 -8.28 -21.56 6.87
C ALA A 48 -8.57 -20.70 5.62
N ARG A 49 -8.28 -19.40 5.69
CA ARG A 49 -8.40 -18.49 4.55
C ARG A 49 -7.46 -18.85 3.40
N GLU A 50 -6.23 -19.25 3.70
CA GLU A 50 -5.26 -19.72 2.70
C GLU A 50 -5.70 -21.04 2.05
N ALA A 51 -6.33 -21.94 2.81
CA ALA A 51 -6.90 -23.18 2.26
C ALA A 51 -8.11 -22.92 1.35
N GLU A 52 -8.91 -21.88 1.64
CA GLU A 52 -10.07 -21.47 0.83
C GLU A 52 -9.66 -20.81 -0.50
N LEU A 53 -8.75 -19.84 -0.45
CA LEU A 53 -8.37 -19.04 -1.62
C LEU A 53 -7.19 -19.63 -2.42
N GLY A 54 -6.34 -20.41 -1.76
CA GLY A 54 -5.05 -20.85 -2.30
C GLY A 54 -3.93 -19.82 -2.07
N ALA A 55 -2.71 -20.33 -1.92
CA ALA A 55 -1.55 -19.53 -1.51
C ALA A 55 -1.20 -18.40 -2.50
N GLU A 56 -1.26 -18.64 -3.81
CA GLU A 56 -0.91 -17.66 -4.83
C GLU A 56 -1.87 -16.46 -4.84
N ILE A 57 -3.18 -16.75 -4.83
CA ILE A 57 -4.24 -15.74 -4.78
C ILE A 57 -4.14 -14.93 -3.49
N LEU A 58 -3.93 -15.61 -2.35
CA LEU A 58 -3.77 -14.93 -1.07
C LEU A 58 -2.54 -13.99 -1.05
N ARG A 59 -1.39 -14.41 -1.60
CA ARG A 59 -0.20 -13.54 -1.67
C ARG A 59 -0.43 -12.29 -2.51
N GLU A 60 -1.21 -12.40 -3.58
CA GLU A 60 -1.53 -11.26 -4.43
C GLU A 60 -2.55 -10.34 -3.77
N LEU A 61 -3.58 -10.91 -3.13
CA LEU A 61 -4.54 -10.18 -2.29
C LEU A 61 -3.81 -9.35 -1.21
N GLU A 62 -2.90 -9.96 -0.45
CA GLU A 62 -2.13 -9.26 0.58
C GLU A 62 -1.35 -8.08 0.04
N ARG A 63 -0.65 -8.28 -1.08
CA ARG A 63 0.12 -7.21 -1.74
C ARG A 63 -0.79 -6.08 -2.16
N ARG A 64 -1.94 -6.39 -2.77
CA ARG A 64 -2.93 -5.41 -3.20
C ARG A 64 -3.52 -4.63 -2.03
N VAL A 65 -3.94 -5.33 -0.97
CA VAL A 65 -4.49 -4.72 0.24
C VAL A 65 -3.48 -3.77 0.87
N VAL A 66 -2.25 -4.25 1.16
CA VAL A 66 -1.24 -3.43 1.84
C VAL A 66 -0.86 -2.21 1.00
N LEU A 67 -0.69 -2.36 -0.31
CA LEU A 67 -0.36 -1.24 -1.18
C LEU A 67 -1.50 -0.22 -1.28
N SER A 68 -2.75 -0.68 -1.37
CA SER A 68 -3.93 0.20 -1.44
C SER A 68 -4.10 1.00 -0.15
N VAL A 69 -4.02 0.34 1.01
CA VAL A 69 -4.16 1.00 2.32
C VAL A 69 -3.01 1.97 2.56
N LEU A 70 -1.78 1.57 2.23
CA LEU A 70 -0.60 2.42 2.38
C LEU A 70 -0.73 3.69 1.53
N ASP A 71 -1.12 3.58 0.26
CA ASP A 71 -1.27 4.75 -0.62
C ASP A 71 -2.34 5.72 -0.11
N GLN A 72 -3.50 5.19 0.30
CA GLN A 72 -4.57 6.00 0.87
C GLN A 72 -4.12 6.74 2.15
N LYS A 73 -3.56 6.00 3.12
CA LYS A 73 -3.15 6.55 4.41
C LYS A 73 -1.99 7.52 4.30
N TRP A 74 -1.05 7.26 3.39
CA TRP A 74 0.05 8.17 3.10
C TRP A 74 -0.46 9.50 2.54
N ARG A 75 -1.42 9.45 1.60
CA ARG A 75 -2.02 10.65 1.04
C ARG A 75 -2.82 11.44 2.09
N GLU A 76 -3.57 10.76 2.96
CA GLU A 76 -4.24 11.37 4.12
C GLU A 76 -3.22 12.07 5.02
N HIS A 77 -2.11 11.40 5.37
CA HIS A 77 -1.05 11.96 6.19
C HIS A 77 -0.39 13.20 5.56
N LEU A 78 -0.13 13.19 4.24
CA LEU A 78 0.42 14.36 3.56
C LEU A 78 -0.50 15.58 3.70
N TYR A 79 -1.83 15.39 3.60
CA TYR A 79 -2.78 16.47 3.83
C TYR A 79 -2.75 16.96 5.29
N GLU A 80 -2.67 16.05 6.26
CA GLU A 80 -2.56 16.43 7.67
C GLU A 80 -1.26 17.20 7.96
N MET A 81 -0.15 16.81 7.32
CA MET A 81 1.13 17.50 7.44
C MET A 81 1.10 18.90 6.84
N ASP A 82 0.43 19.07 5.70
CA ASP A 82 0.21 20.40 5.09
C ASP A 82 -0.61 21.30 6.03
N TYR A 83 -1.70 20.78 6.62
CA TYR A 83 -2.50 21.52 7.61
C TYR A 83 -1.71 21.87 8.87
N LEU A 84 -0.91 20.92 9.37
CA LEU A 84 -0.05 21.15 10.53
C LEU A 84 0.96 22.28 10.25
N GLN A 85 1.57 22.27 9.07
CA GLN A 85 2.53 23.29 8.64
C GLN A 85 1.91 24.69 8.61
N GLU A 86 0.68 24.83 8.09
CA GLU A 86 -0.06 26.11 8.11
C GLU A 86 -0.37 26.59 9.54
N GLY A 87 -0.70 25.68 10.45
CA GLY A 87 -1.07 25.99 11.84
C GLY A 87 0.09 26.39 12.76
N ILE A 88 1.31 25.93 12.47
CA ILE A 88 2.48 26.18 13.32
C ILE A 88 2.91 27.65 13.33
N GLY A 89 2.64 28.40 12.25
CA GLY A 89 2.91 29.83 12.19
C GLY A 89 2.23 30.62 13.31
N LEU A 90 1.04 30.18 13.74
CA LEU A 90 0.30 30.81 14.84
C LEU A 90 0.82 30.39 16.24
N ARG A 91 1.49 29.23 16.35
CA ARG A 91 2.04 28.69 17.61
C ARG A 91 3.42 29.26 17.96
N ALA A 92 4.14 29.83 17.00
CA ALA A 92 5.37 30.59 17.23
C ALA A 92 5.19 31.74 18.27
N LEU A 93 3.96 32.21 18.46
CA LEU A 93 3.60 33.21 19.45
C LEU A 93 3.75 32.71 20.91
N ALA A 94 3.79 31.39 21.12
CA ALA A 94 3.87 30.75 22.44
C ALA A 94 5.31 30.51 22.95
N GLN A 95 6.32 31.15 22.35
CA GLN A 95 7.75 31.01 22.70
C GLN A 95 8.33 29.59 22.63
N ARG A 96 7.61 28.65 22.00
CA ARG A 96 8.15 27.33 21.64
C ARG A 96 8.76 27.37 20.25
N ASP A 97 9.80 26.57 20.03
CA ASP A 97 10.44 26.44 18.73
C ASP A 97 9.45 25.79 17.74
N PRO A 98 9.01 26.51 16.68
CA PRO A 98 8.05 26.00 15.70
C PRO A 98 8.51 24.71 15.01
N VAL A 99 9.82 24.55 14.80
CA VAL A 99 10.38 23.37 14.11
C VAL A 99 10.31 22.15 15.01
N VAL A 100 10.54 22.32 16.32
CA VAL A 100 10.49 21.21 17.29
C VAL A 100 9.06 20.70 17.47
N GLU A 101 8.09 21.61 17.57
CA GLU A 101 6.67 21.22 17.68
C GLU A 101 6.18 20.54 16.38
N TYR A 102 6.59 21.04 15.20
CA TYR A 102 6.31 20.36 13.92
C TYR A 102 6.81 18.93 13.88
N GLN A 103 8.08 18.72 14.26
CA GLN A 103 8.68 17.40 14.23
C GLN A 103 8.00 16.44 15.21
N ARG A 104 7.66 16.94 16.40
CA ARG A 104 6.98 16.15 17.42
C ARG A 104 5.57 15.76 16.99
N GLU A 105 4.72 16.74 16.65
CA GLU A 105 3.35 16.48 16.23
C GLU A 105 3.32 15.66 14.93
N GLY A 106 4.21 15.94 13.97
CA GLY A 106 4.33 15.18 12.73
C GLY A 106 4.74 13.73 12.96
N TYR A 107 5.62 13.46 13.92
CA TYR A 107 5.98 12.09 14.30
C TYR A 107 4.80 11.36 14.95
N ASP A 108 4.05 12.02 15.84
CA ASP A 108 2.87 11.43 16.47
C ASP A 108 1.80 11.06 15.42
N LEU A 109 1.58 11.93 14.42
CA LEU A 109 0.71 11.64 13.27
C LEU A 109 1.23 10.47 12.42
N PHE A 110 2.55 10.40 12.19
CA PHE A 110 3.16 9.29 11.45
C PHE A 110 2.96 7.95 12.17
N VAL A 111 3.16 7.89 13.49
CA VAL A 111 2.93 6.67 14.28
C VAL A 111 1.47 6.25 14.21
N ALA A 112 0.54 7.20 14.37
CA ALA A 112 -0.89 6.94 14.25
C ALA A 112 -1.28 6.39 12.86
N MET A 113 -0.72 6.98 11.79
CA MET A 113 -0.91 6.47 10.42
C MET A 113 -0.38 5.04 10.26
N MET A 114 0.82 4.74 10.79
CA MET A 114 1.41 3.41 10.72
C MET A 114 0.58 2.35 11.45
N ASP A 115 -0.03 2.69 12.58
CA ASP A 115 -0.89 1.78 13.31
C ASP A 115 -2.24 1.58 12.60
N ALA A 116 -2.82 2.65 12.02
CA ALA A 116 -4.01 2.54 11.18
C ALA A 116 -3.78 1.65 9.95
N ILE A 117 -2.62 1.78 9.27
CA ILE A 117 -2.26 0.92 8.14
C ILE A 117 -2.26 -0.56 8.56
N LYS A 118 -1.66 -0.89 9.72
CA LYS A 118 -1.60 -2.28 10.20
C LYS A 118 -3.00 -2.83 10.48
N GLU A 119 -3.83 -2.07 11.17
CA GLU A 119 -5.18 -2.49 11.56
C GLU A 119 -6.08 -2.68 10.34
N GLU A 120 -6.10 -1.71 9.43
CA GLU A 120 -6.93 -1.75 8.23
C GLU A 120 -6.45 -2.82 7.25
N SER A 121 -5.14 -2.98 7.07
CA SER A 121 -4.59 -4.05 6.21
C SER A 121 -4.94 -5.43 6.76
N ALA A 122 -4.79 -5.65 8.07
CA ALA A 122 -5.16 -6.91 8.69
C ALA A 122 -6.66 -7.19 8.52
N SER A 123 -7.52 -6.20 8.78
CA SER A 123 -8.97 -6.34 8.64
C SER A 123 -9.38 -6.71 7.21
N LEU A 124 -8.82 -6.05 6.20
CA LEU A 124 -9.17 -6.29 4.81
C LEU A 124 -8.71 -7.67 4.32
N VAL A 125 -7.53 -8.16 4.73
CA VAL A 125 -7.06 -9.50 4.34
C VAL A 125 -8.04 -10.61 4.78
N PHE A 126 -8.69 -10.44 5.94
CA PHE A 126 -9.66 -11.42 6.44
C PHE A 126 -11.07 -11.24 5.87
N ASN A 127 -11.50 -10.01 5.57
CA ASN A 127 -12.91 -9.70 5.29
C ASN A 127 -13.22 -9.37 3.82
N VAL A 128 -12.23 -9.14 2.97
CA VAL A 128 -12.46 -8.82 1.56
C VAL A 128 -12.93 -10.05 0.80
N ASP A 129 -14.09 -9.94 0.13
CA ASP A 129 -14.57 -10.93 -0.81
C ASP A 129 -13.70 -10.94 -2.08
N VAL A 130 -13.27 -12.13 -2.47
CA VAL A 130 -12.43 -12.34 -3.66
C VAL A 130 -13.27 -13.02 -4.73
N GLU A 131 -13.52 -12.33 -5.83
CA GLU A 131 -14.07 -12.93 -7.04
C GLU A 131 -12.90 -13.24 -8.00
N VAL A 132 -12.78 -14.53 -8.35
CA VAL A 132 -11.79 -15.00 -9.31
C VAL A 132 -12.46 -15.06 -10.68
N GLU A 133 -12.20 -14.07 -11.53
CA GLU A 133 -12.55 -14.17 -12.94
C GLU A 133 -11.39 -14.85 -13.69
N ALA A 134 -11.62 -16.08 -14.14
CA ALA A 134 -10.66 -16.78 -14.98
C ALA A 134 -10.78 -16.25 -16.42
N THR A 135 -9.94 -15.29 -16.80
CA THR A 135 -9.81 -14.88 -18.20
C THR A 135 -8.94 -15.93 -18.93
N PRO A 136 -9.35 -16.43 -20.12
CA PRO A 136 -8.63 -17.51 -20.80
C PRO A 136 -7.21 -17.18 -21.28
N ASP A 137 -6.80 -15.91 -21.26
CA ASP A 137 -5.58 -15.43 -21.94
C ASP A 137 -4.55 -14.74 -21.00
N GLU A 138 -4.92 -14.35 -19.77
CA GLU A 138 -4.04 -13.52 -18.90
C GLU A 138 -3.75 -14.09 -17.48
N GLY A 139 -4.25 -15.30 -17.16
CA GLY A 139 -4.11 -15.87 -15.81
C GLY A 139 -5.19 -15.39 -14.85
N PRO A 140 -5.19 -15.83 -13.57
CA PRO A 140 -6.25 -15.48 -12.64
C PRO A 140 -6.20 -13.98 -12.30
N GLU A 141 -7.20 -13.23 -12.77
CA GLU A 141 -7.40 -11.83 -12.41
C GLU A 141 -8.24 -11.78 -11.12
N ILE A 142 -7.67 -11.21 -10.06
CA ILE A 142 -8.31 -11.12 -8.75
C ILE A 142 -9.09 -9.80 -8.71
N ILE A 143 -10.41 -9.89 -8.85
CA ILE A 143 -11.28 -8.73 -8.70
C ILE A 143 -11.67 -8.63 -7.22
N THR A 144 -11.26 -7.53 -6.60
CA THR A 144 -11.63 -7.19 -5.22
C THR A 144 -12.47 -5.92 -5.24
N PRO A 145 -13.81 -6.04 -5.17
CA PRO A 145 -14.70 -4.87 -5.16
C PRO A 145 -14.33 -3.92 -4.01
N GLY A 146 -13.97 -2.67 -4.33
CA GLY A 146 -13.64 -1.64 -3.34
C GLY A 146 -12.14 -1.43 -3.06
N LEU A 147 -11.27 -2.37 -3.44
CA LEU A 147 -9.82 -2.15 -3.45
C LEU A 147 -9.44 -1.59 -4.82
N VAL A 148 -9.36 -0.26 -4.90
CA VAL A 148 -8.91 0.44 -6.09
C VAL A 148 -7.51 -0.06 -6.42
N GLU A 149 -7.38 -0.74 -7.55
CA GLU A 149 -6.08 -1.10 -8.07
C GLU A 149 -5.28 0.19 -8.23
N PRO A 150 -4.03 0.27 -7.75
CA PRO A 150 -3.19 1.43 -8.01
C PRO A 150 -2.96 1.49 -9.52
N ARG A 151 -3.85 2.19 -10.23
CA ARG A 151 -3.75 2.45 -11.66
C ARG A 151 -2.49 3.28 -11.83
N ARG A 152 -1.41 2.65 -12.28
CA ARG A 152 -0.25 3.39 -12.77
C ARG A 152 -0.77 4.29 -13.90
N PRO A 153 -0.71 5.63 -13.75
CA PRO A 153 -1.13 6.50 -14.82
C PRO A 153 -0.24 6.19 -16.03
N ALA A 154 -0.88 5.78 -17.14
CA ALA A 154 -0.17 5.43 -18.37
C ALA A 154 0.70 6.59 -18.88
N ALA A 155 0.36 7.82 -18.51
CA ALA A 155 1.08 9.03 -18.83
C ALA A 155 1.19 9.94 -17.59
N LEU A 156 2.41 10.27 -17.19
CA LEU A 156 2.68 11.34 -16.24
C LEU A 156 2.89 12.64 -17.02
N GLN A 157 2.09 13.65 -16.75
CA GLN A 157 2.26 14.99 -17.32
C GLN A 157 3.11 15.83 -16.38
N TYR A 158 4.25 16.31 -16.86
CA TYR A 158 5.12 17.22 -16.13
C TYR A 158 5.10 18.59 -16.81
N THR A 159 4.87 19.64 -16.02
CA THR A 159 4.95 21.02 -16.51
C THR A 159 6.14 21.68 -15.84
N ALA A 160 7.11 22.15 -16.62
CA ALA A 160 8.29 22.86 -16.12
C ALA A 160 8.38 24.26 -16.75
N PRO A 161 8.86 25.27 -16.00
CA PRO A 161 9.23 26.54 -16.60
C PRO A 161 10.34 26.30 -17.62
N ASP A 162 10.21 26.90 -18.81
CA ASP A 162 11.27 26.85 -19.80
C ASP A 162 12.52 27.58 -19.27
N ILE A 163 13.70 26.96 -19.45
CA ILE A 163 14.98 27.53 -19.02
C ILE A 163 15.43 28.65 -19.95
N ASP A 164 14.85 28.71 -21.15
CA ASP A 164 14.95 29.85 -22.04
C ASP A 164 13.97 30.90 -21.54
N ALA A 165 14.47 32.09 -21.17
CA ALA A 165 13.74 33.17 -20.48
C ALA A 165 12.57 33.82 -21.27
N THR A 166 11.88 33.06 -22.11
CA THR A 166 10.73 33.42 -22.93
C THR A 166 9.38 33.19 -22.22
N GLY A 167 9.38 32.69 -20.98
CA GLY A 167 8.15 32.51 -20.19
C GLY A 167 7.24 31.39 -20.72
N GLY A 168 7.78 30.46 -21.51
CA GLY A 168 7.06 29.27 -21.96
C GLY A 168 6.87 28.25 -20.84
N LEU A 169 5.74 27.54 -20.87
CA LEU A 169 5.55 26.32 -20.09
C LEU A 169 5.89 25.13 -20.98
N THR A 170 6.91 24.36 -20.61
CA THR A 170 7.20 23.10 -21.28
C THR A 170 6.33 22.00 -20.67
N GLN A 171 5.44 21.43 -21.47
CA GLN A 171 4.68 20.23 -21.09
C GLN A 171 5.40 19.01 -21.66
N SER A 172 5.77 18.08 -20.79
CA SER A 172 6.33 16.80 -21.18
C SER A 172 5.46 15.66 -20.66
N VAL A 173 5.23 14.67 -21.52
CA VAL A 173 4.45 13.48 -21.18
C VAL A 173 5.41 12.30 -21.07
N ALA A 174 5.49 11.71 -19.89
CA ALA A 174 6.29 10.52 -19.61
C ALA A 174 5.37 9.30 -19.50
N THR A 175 5.39 8.43 -20.51
CA THR A 175 4.70 7.14 -20.49
C THR A 175 5.47 6.14 -19.61
N THR A 176 4.78 5.44 -18.71
CA THR A 176 5.37 4.49 -17.74
C THR A 176 5.25 3.02 -18.15
N GLY A 177 4.67 2.71 -19.32
CA GLY A 177 4.50 1.36 -19.87
C GLY A 177 5.61 0.89 -20.83
N PRO A 178 5.59 -0.39 -21.26
CA PRO A 178 6.41 -0.87 -22.36
C PRO A 178 6.15 -0.05 -23.63
N ILE A 179 7.21 0.24 -24.37
CA ILE A 179 7.10 0.94 -25.66
C ILE A 179 6.78 -0.13 -26.69
N ILE A 180 5.68 0.04 -27.43
CA ILE A 180 5.43 -0.76 -28.62
C ILE A 180 6.34 -0.22 -29.70
N ASP A 181 7.41 -0.97 -29.97
CA ASP A 181 8.31 -0.69 -31.07
C ASP A 181 7.84 -1.44 -32.33
N PRO A 182 7.73 -0.77 -33.49
CA PRO A 182 7.26 -1.42 -34.71
C PRO A 182 8.19 -2.54 -35.22
N GLU A 183 9.46 -2.56 -34.82
CA GLU A 183 10.42 -3.60 -35.22
C GLU A 183 10.52 -4.71 -34.17
N PHE A 184 10.41 -4.38 -32.88
CA PHE A 184 10.71 -5.32 -31.79
C PHE A 184 9.52 -5.68 -30.88
N GLY A 185 8.32 -5.14 -31.14
CA GLY A 185 7.14 -5.35 -30.31
C GLY A 185 7.23 -4.65 -28.96
N GLU A 186 6.67 -5.26 -27.91
CA GLU A 186 6.70 -4.68 -26.57
C GLU A 186 8.09 -4.76 -25.94
N VAL A 187 8.73 -3.62 -25.78
CA VAL A 187 10.06 -3.53 -25.15
C VAL A 187 10.02 -2.56 -23.98
N SER A 188 10.45 -3.02 -22.80
CA SER A 188 10.56 -2.13 -21.64
C SER A 188 11.72 -1.14 -21.83
N LYS A 189 11.50 0.12 -21.42
CA LYS A 189 12.48 1.22 -21.60
C LYS A 189 13.88 0.92 -21.01
N ASN A 190 13.96 0.08 -19.98
CA ASN A 190 15.20 -0.29 -19.29
C ASN A 190 15.75 -1.68 -19.65
N ALA A 191 15.02 -2.50 -20.44
CA ALA A 191 15.50 -3.82 -20.89
C ALA A 191 16.74 -3.69 -21.79
N LEU A 192 17.46 -4.81 -21.95
CA LEU A 192 18.50 -4.93 -22.96
C LEU A 192 17.89 -4.74 -24.36
N CYS A 193 18.58 -4.01 -25.22
CA CYS A 193 18.08 -3.72 -26.55
C CYS A 193 18.05 -5.01 -27.40
N PRO A 194 16.90 -5.35 -28.02
CA PRO A 194 16.76 -6.58 -28.81
C PRO A 194 17.69 -6.68 -30.03
N CYS A 195 18.25 -5.56 -30.49
CA CYS A 195 19.25 -5.53 -31.57
C CYS A 195 20.62 -6.16 -31.20
N GLY A 196 20.80 -6.66 -29.97
CA GLY A 196 22.03 -7.31 -29.53
C GLY A 196 23.18 -6.35 -29.19
N SER A 197 22.94 -5.04 -29.11
CA SER A 197 23.97 -4.04 -28.82
C SER A 197 24.53 -4.07 -27.38
N GLY A 198 23.92 -4.86 -26.49
CA GLY A 198 24.24 -4.90 -25.06
C GLY A 198 23.89 -3.62 -24.29
N ARG A 199 23.30 -2.61 -24.95
CA ARG A 199 22.87 -1.35 -24.32
C ARG A 199 21.41 -1.45 -23.87
N LYS A 200 21.01 -0.63 -22.89
CA LYS A 200 19.59 -0.47 -22.52
C LYS A 200 18.80 0.13 -23.68
N TYR A 201 17.56 -0.29 -23.86
CA TYR A 201 16.70 0.13 -24.97
C TYR A 201 16.63 1.66 -25.14
N LYS A 202 16.39 2.40 -24.05
CA LYS A 202 16.38 3.88 -24.03
C LYS A 202 17.68 4.59 -24.41
N ARG A 203 18.79 3.86 -24.54
CA ARG A 203 20.12 4.37 -24.95
C ARG A 203 20.56 3.80 -26.30
N CYS A 204 19.62 3.20 -27.03
CA CYS A 204 19.80 2.63 -28.35
C CYS A 204 18.57 3.02 -29.20
N HIS A 205 17.80 2.06 -29.71
CA HIS A 205 16.62 2.32 -30.57
C HIS A 205 15.47 3.08 -29.85
N GLY A 206 15.44 3.05 -28.52
CA GLY A 206 14.50 3.85 -27.71
C GLY A 206 15.04 5.22 -27.29
N ASP A 207 16.16 5.69 -27.85
CA ASP A 207 16.73 7.01 -27.51
C ASP A 207 15.93 8.14 -28.15
N PRO A 208 15.36 9.08 -27.36
CA PRO A 208 14.58 10.20 -27.89
C PRO A 208 15.39 11.13 -28.82
N LYS A 209 16.73 11.10 -28.77
CA LYS A 209 17.58 11.88 -29.67
C LYS A 209 17.72 11.29 -31.08
N GLN A 210 17.39 10.00 -31.26
CA GLN A 210 17.47 9.32 -32.56
C GLN A 210 16.15 9.37 -33.34
N ARG A 211 15.07 9.83 -32.70
CA ARG A 211 13.75 10.07 -33.32
C ARG A 211 13.70 11.52 -33.81
N ALA A 212 14.29 11.78 -34.97
CA ALA A 212 14.14 13.01 -35.74
C ALA A 212 13.43 12.71 -37.06
#